data_AF-A0A8S9K7U1-F1
#
_entry.id   AF-A0A8S9K7U1-F1
#
_cell.length_a   1.000
_cell.length_b   1.000
_cell.length_c   1.000
_cell.angle_alpha   90.00
_cell.angle_beta   90.00
_cell.angle_gamma   90.00
#
_symmetry.space_group_name_H-M   'P 1'
#
loop_
_entity.id
_entity.type
_entity.pdbx_description
1 polymer ?
#
loop_
_entity_poly.entity_id
_entity_poly.type
_entity_poly.pdbx_seq_one_letter_code
_entity_poly.pdbx_strand_id
1 'polypeptide(L)'
;MKGAVVSEATEIVVGDSVEDVVDRLSGVDFLVVDSKRSEYVKALGLANTSKMGAVLVCKNATQKSIPGFKWHRVLRRGTRVVRSVFLPVGRGLDIAHVGS
;
A
#
# COMPACT_ATOMS: atom_id res chain seq x y z
N MET A 1 33.61 13.48 8.55
CA MET A 1 32.27 14.00 8.92
C MET A 1 31.36 12.80 9.16
N LYS A 2 31.13 12.42 10.41
CA LYS A 2 30.14 11.38 10.74
C LYS A 2 28.78 12.06 10.70
N GLY A 3 28.04 11.88 9.60
CA GLY A 3 26.65 12.31 9.55
C GLY A 3 25.88 11.59 10.64
N ALA A 4 25.32 12.34 11.58
CA ALA A 4 24.37 11.78 12.52
C ALA A 4 23.22 11.19 11.69
N VAL A 5 23.04 9.88 11.73
CA VAL A 5 21.79 9.28 11.29
C VAL A 5 20.78 9.70 12.34
N VAL A 6 20.06 10.79 12.05
CA VAL A 6 18.88 11.16 12.82
C VAL A 6 17.92 10.00 12.59
N SER A 7 17.70 9.19 13.64
CA SER A 7 16.59 8.26 13.63
C SER A 7 15.34 9.11 13.60
N GLU A 8 14.73 9.29 12.43
CA GLU A 8 13.35 9.77 12.37
C GLU A 8 12.53 8.85 13.27
N ALA A 9 11.83 9.44 14.24
CA ALA A 9 10.97 8.71 15.13
C ALA A 9 9.88 8.03 14.28
N THR A 10 9.68 6.73 14.46
CA THR A 10 8.56 6.03 13.82
C THR A 10 7.24 6.62 14.33
N GLU A 11 6.44 7.18 13.43
CA GLU A 11 5.09 7.64 13.76
C GLU A 11 4.13 6.45 13.85
N ILE A 12 3.36 6.39 14.94
CA ILE A 12 2.33 5.37 15.14
C ILE A 12 0.99 6.10 15.13
N VAL A 13 0.16 5.77 14.13
CA VAL A 13 -1.19 6.29 14.01
C VAL A 13 -2.17 5.20 14.41
N VAL A 14 -3.00 5.49 15.42
CA VAL A 14 -4.10 4.62 15.85
C VAL A 14 -5.42 5.30 15.49
N GLY A 15 -6.35 4.52 14.95
CA GLY A 15 -7.69 4.98 14.58
C GLY A 15 -8.70 3.83 14.66
N ASP A 16 -9.98 4.19 14.68
CA ASP A 16 -11.08 3.24 14.82
C ASP A 16 -11.38 2.51 13.50
N SER A 17 -11.03 3.12 12.37
CA SER A 17 -11.18 2.56 11.04
C SER A 17 -9.91 2.71 10.18
N VAL A 18 -9.84 1.95 9.10
CA VAL A 18 -8.73 2.02 8.13
C VAL A 18 -8.74 3.36 7.42
N GLU A 19 -9.93 3.86 7.14
CA GLU A 19 -10.17 5.15 6.52
C GLU A 19 -9.53 6.29 7.33
N ASP A 20 -9.77 6.31 8.65
CA ASP A 20 -9.22 7.34 9.56
C ASP A 20 -7.69 7.34 9.59
N VAL A 21 -7.08 6.16 9.52
CA VAL A 21 -5.63 6.00 9.55
C VAL A 21 -5.02 6.38 8.20
N VAL A 22 -5.60 5.91 7.09
CA VAL A 22 -5.04 6.10 5.74
C VAL A 22 -5.20 7.54 5.26
N ASP A 23 -6.29 8.24 5.62
CA ASP A 23 -6.48 9.65 5.26
C ASP A 23 -5.43 10.59 5.90
N ARG A 24 -4.83 10.17 7.03
CA ARG A 24 -3.72 10.90 7.67
C ARG A 24 -2.38 10.68 6.97
N LEU A 25 -2.28 9.67 6.11
CA LEU A 25 -1.08 9.39 5.33
C LEU A 25 -1.14 10.15 4.01
N SER A 26 -0.13 10.97 3.74
CA SER A 26 -0.04 11.73 2.50
C SER A 26 1.34 11.60 1.87
N GLY A 27 1.39 11.66 0.54
CA GLY A 27 2.66 11.58 -0.19
C GLY A 27 3.32 10.22 -0.09
N VAL A 28 2.54 9.13 -0.03
CA VAL A 28 3.09 7.79 0.18
C VAL A 28 3.86 7.32 -1.06
N ASP A 29 5.16 7.04 -0.90
CA ASP A 29 6.01 6.44 -1.93
C ASP A 29 6.02 4.90 -1.87
N PHE A 30 5.82 4.33 -0.69
CA PHE A 30 5.82 2.89 -0.47
C PHE A 30 4.79 2.51 0.62
N LEU A 31 3.83 1.66 0.29
CA LEU A 31 2.79 1.20 1.21
C LEU A 31 2.79 -0.33 1.32
N VAL A 32 2.81 -0.85 2.54
CA VAL A 32 2.61 -2.28 2.81
C VAL A 32 1.31 -2.46 3.58
N VAL A 33 0.38 -3.22 3.01
CA VAL A 33 -0.90 -3.55 3.64
C VAL A 33 -0.88 -4.99 4.13
N ASP A 34 -0.85 -5.17 5.45
CA ASP A 34 -0.99 -6.47 6.12
C ASP A 34 -2.23 -6.51 7.02
N SER A 35 -3.40 -6.32 6.41
CA SER A 35 -4.69 -6.26 7.12
C SER A 35 -5.64 -7.39 6.72
N LYS A 36 -6.86 -7.41 7.25
CA LYS A 36 -7.90 -8.33 6.77
C LYS A 36 -8.29 -8.00 5.33
N ARG A 37 -8.88 -8.98 4.63
CA ARG A 37 -9.28 -8.82 3.22
C ARG A 37 -10.26 -7.66 2.97
N SER A 38 -11.17 -7.37 3.89
CA SER A 38 -12.14 -6.27 3.77
C SER A 38 -11.48 -4.89 3.88
N GLU A 39 -10.47 -4.78 4.74
CA GLU A 39 -9.70 -3.57 5.04
C GLU A 39 -8.68 -3.25 3.94
N TYR A 40 -8.19 -4.29 3.31
CA TYR A 40 -7.22 -4.23 2.24
C TYR A 40 -7.66 -3.36 1.04
N VAL A 41 -8.87 -3.61 0.52
CA VAL A 41 -9.40 -2.88 -0.64
C VAL A 41 -9.58 -1.40 -0.29
N LYS A 42 -10.03 -1.12 0.94
CA LYS A 42 -10.22 0.24 1.46
C LYS A 42 -8.88 0.98 1.56
N ALA A 43 -7.88 0.36 2.17
CA ALA A 43 -6.56 0.97 2.35
C ALA A 43 -5.91 1.35 1.00
N LEU A 44 -5.93 0.43 0.03
CA LEU A 44 -5.38 0.68 -1.30
C LEU A 44 -6.18 1.72 -2.10
N GLY A 45 -7.49 1.73 -1.94
CA GLY A 45 -8.35 2.70 -2.60
C GLY A 45 -8.19 4.12 -2.06
N LEU A 46 -7.87 4.28 -0.77
CA LEU A 46 -7.74 5.59 -0.12
C LEU A 46 -6.31 6.12 -0.09
N ALA A 47 -5.31 5.24 -0.32
CA ALA A 47 -3.90 5.61 -0.30
C ALA A 47 -3.61 6.86 -1.15
N ASN A 48 -3.16 7.92 -0.47
CA ASN A 48 -2.76 9.17 -1.10
C ASN A 48 -1.28 9.09 -1.49
N THR A 49 -1.03 8.58 -2.69
CA THR A 49 0.32 8.36 -3.22
C THR A 49 1.03 9.67 -3.55
N SER A 50 2.36 9.66 -3.55
CA SER A 50 3.14 10.84 -3.90
C SER A 50 2.95 11.24 -5.37
N LYS A 51 3.37 12.48 -5.70
CA LYS A 51 3.32 13.00 -7.08
C LYS A 51 4.26 12.25 -8.04
N MET A 52 5.16 11.43 -7.53
CA MET A 52 6.08 10.62 -8.33
C MET A 52 5.54 9.20 -8.60
N GLY A 53 4.37 8.87 -8.05
CA GLY A 53 3.85 7.51 -8.01
C GLY A 53 4.20 6.81 -6.70
N ALA A 54 3.97 5.51 -6.64
CA ALA A 54 4.23 4.71 -5.44
C ALA A 54 4.41 3.23 -5.75
N VAL A 55 4.93 2.48 -4.78
CA VAL A 55 4.88 1.02 -4.76
C VAL A 55 3.95 0.57 -3.66
N LEU A 56 2.91 -0.16 -4.04
CA LEU A 56 1.90 -0.69 -3.14
C LEU A 56 2.10 -2.20 -3.02
N VAL A 57 2.12 -2.70 -1.80
CA VAL A 57 2.45 -4.09 -1.47
C VAL A 57 1.38 -4.70 -0.60
N CYS A 58 1.03 -5.93 -0.94
CA CYS A 58 -0.09 -6.65 -0.40
C CYS A 58 0.43 -7.93 0.22
N LYS A 59 0.54 -7.93 1.54
CA LYS A 59 1.11 -9.06 2.26
C LYS A 59 0.08 -10.16 2.47
N ASN A 60 0.56 -11.41 2.39
CA ASN A 60 -0.24 -12.62 2.54
C ASN A 60 -1.27 -12.81 1.40
N ALA A 61 -0.87 -12.46 0.17
CA ALA A 61 -1.75 -12.46 -0.99
C ALA A 61 -2.32 -13.85 -1.34
N THR A 62 -1.60 -14.95 -1.06
CA THR A 62 -2.10 -16.30 -1.36
C THR A 62 -3.27 -16.70 -0.45
N GLN A 63 -3.24 -16.31 0.82
CA GLN A 63 -4.31 -16.57 1.78
C GLN A 63 -5.51 -15.66 1.55
N LYS A 64 -5.26 -14.48 1.00
CA LYS A 64 -6.28 -13.46 0.76
C LYS A 64 -6.82 -13.53 -0.66
N SER A 65 -6.68 -14.66 -1.38
CA SER A 65 -7.03 -14.74 -2.80
C SER A 65 -8.41 -14.15 -3.07
N ILE A 66 -8.41 -12.94 -3.61
CA ILE A 66 -9.63 -12.25 -3.99
C ILE A 66 -9.90 -12.71 -5.42
N PRO A 67 -10.99 -13.49 -5.67
CA PRO A 67 -11.34 -13.87 -7.02
C PRO A 67 -11.48 -12.62 -7.88
N GLY A 68 -10.71 -12.54 -8.96
CA GLY A 68 -10.71 -11.38 -9.86
C GLY A 68 -10.03 -10.13 -9.30
N PHE A 69 -9.16 -10.24 -8.28
CA PHE A 69 -8.32 -9.12 -7.85
C PHE A 69 -7.54 -8.57 -9.02
N LYS A 70 -7.66 -7.26 -9.17
CA LYS A 70 -7.11 -6.49 -10.26
C LYS A 70 -6.77 -5.14 -9.66
N TRP A 71 -5.49 -4.77 -9.67
CA TRP A 71 -5.02 -3.49 -9.16
C TRP A 71 -5.85 -2.31 -9.68
N HIS A 72 -6.16 -2.30 -10.98
CA HIS A 72 -6.99 -1.26 -11.60
C HIS A 72 -8.43 -1.15 -11.06
N ARG A 73 -8.96 -2.16 -10.36
CA ARG A 73 -10.30 -2.11 -9.75
C ARG A 73 -10.29 -1.62 -8.31
N VAL A 74 -9.15 -1.75 -7.65
CA VAL A 74 -9.01 -1.47 -6.20
C VAL A 74 -8.43 -0.10 -5.96
N LEU A 75 -7.56 0.36 -6.85
CA LEU A 75 -6.96 1.68 -6.75
C LEU A 75 -7.96 2.78 -7.10
N ARG A 76 -7.68 3.99 -6.60
CA ARG A 76 -8.44 5.20 -6.90
C ARG A 76 -8.57 5.40 -8.41
N ARG A 77 -9.72 5.92 -8.85
CA ARG A 77 -9.93 6.26 -10.26
C ARG A 77 -8.85 7.22 -10.74
N GLY A 78 -8.26 6.92 -11.89
CA GLY A 78 -7.17 7.69 -12.47
C GLY A 78 -5.77 7.19 -12.10
N THR A 79 -5.63 6.36 -11.06
CA THR A 79 -4.32 5.78 -10.71
C THR A 79 -3.88 4.79 -11.79
N ARG A 80 -2.75 5.09 -12.43
CA ARG A 80 -2.16 4.23 -13.45
C ARG A 80 -1.31 3.15 -12.81
N VAL A 81 -1.63 1.89 -13.05
CA VAL A 81 -0.73 0.76 -12.74
C VAL A 81 0.32 0.67 -13.85
N VAL A 82 1.59 0.86 -13.51
CA VAL A 82 2.71 0.79 -14.46
C VAL A 82 3.15 -0.65 -14.64
N ARG A 83 3.38 -1.36 -13.53
CA ARG A 83 3.65 -2.80 -13.51
C ARG A 83 3.10 -3.41 -12.23
N SER A 84 2.73 -4.67 -12.31
CA SER A 84 2.42 -5.48 -11.14
C SER A 84 3.17 -6.79 -11.20
N VAL A 85 3.47 -7.36 -10.04
CA VAL A 85 4.12 -8.67 -9.91
C VAL A 85 3.62 -9.38 -8.66
N PHE A 86 3.37 -10.67 -8.79
CA PHE A 86 3.19 -11.55 -7.66
C PHE A 86 4.53 -12.24 -7.35
N LEU A 87 4.95 -12.20 -6.09
CA LEU A 87 6.17 -12.86 -5.62
C LEU A 87 5.81 -13.98 -4.63
N PRO A 88 6.32 -15.21 -4.81
CA PRO A 88 6.08 -16.33 -3.91
C PRO A 88 6.99 -16.27 -2.67
N VAL A 89 7.02 -15.12 -1.99
CA VAL A 89 7.80 -14.90 -0.76
C VAL A 89 6.87 -14.99 0.45
N GLY A 90 7.23 -15.82 1.43
CA GLY A 90 6.37 -16.06 2.60
C GLY A 90 5.00 -16.62 2.19
N ARG A 91 3.92 -15.93 2.56
CA ARG A 91 2.54 -16.27 2.14
C ARG A 91 2.08 -15.47 0.91
N GLY A 92 3.04 -15.10 0.06
CA GLY A 92 2.84 -14.32 -1.16
C GLY A 92 2.79 -12.81 -0.91
N LEU A 93 3.36 -12.09 -1.87
CA LEU A 93 3.31 -10.64 -1.98
C LEU A 93 2.75 -10.28 -3.35
N ASP A 94 1.65 -9.55 -3.40
CA ASP A 94 1.24 -8.87 -4.63
C ASP A 94 1.76 -7.44 -4.57
N ILE A 95 2.41 -6.98 -5.63
CA ILE A 95 3.08 -5.68 -5.68
C ILE A 95 2.62 -4.94 -6.93
N ALA A 96 2.25 -3.68 -6.80
CA ALA A 96 2.05 -2.77 -7.93
C ALA A 96 2.90 -1.53 -7.79
N HIS A 97 3.62 -1.21 -8.86
CA HIS A 97 4.13 0.13 -9.08
C HIS A 97 3.04 0.93 -9.79
N VAL A 98 2.63 2.03 -9.16
CA VAL A 98 1.66 2.99 -9.68
C VAL A 98 2.37 4.27 -10.08
N GLY A 99 1.96 4.84 -11.20
CA GLY A 99 2.43 6.14 -11.67
C GLY A 99 1.59 7.28 -11.09
N SER A 100 2.13 8.50 -11.20
CA SER A 100 1.43 9.75 -10.93
C SER A 100 0.16 9.90 -11.77
#